data_AF-A0A662QC30-F1
#
_entry.id   AF-A0A662QC30-F1
#
_cell.length_a   1.000
_cell.length_b   1.000
_cell.length_c   1.000
_cell.angle_alpha   90.00
_cell.angle_beta   90.00
_cell.angle_gamma   90.00
#
_symmetry.space_group_name_H-M   'P 1'
#
loop_
_entity.id
_entity.type
_entity.pdbx_description
1 polymer ?
#
loop_
_entity_poly.entity_id
_entity_poly.type
_entity_poly.pdbx_seq_one_letter_code
_entity_poly.pdbx_strand_id
1 'polypeptide(L)'
;MGSVISLRFSDLNGVLKEVLISEREFEKASSGGVWFDGSSIEGFARRFESDMMLVPDTSASYLINGVKTYFCYDYRSGRPFEGDLRTILKKLMEEVGGRSGFTLIAAGELEFYVLRGREPIDGGSYFDVSPRDKANIIKIAIANKLSE
;
A
#
# COMPACT_ATOMS: atom_id res chain seq x y z
N MET A 1 18.64 19.35 1.93
CA MET A 1 18.45 17.94 1.53
C MET A 1 17.24 17.91 0.60
N GLY A 2 17.37 17.33 -0.60
CA GLY A 2 16.21 17.12 -1.46
C GLY A 2 15.23 16.17 -0.77
N SER A 3 13.93 16.44 -0.84
CA SER A 3 12.94 15.55 -0.25
C SER A 3 12.88 14.24 -1.05
N VAL A 4 12.72 13.12 -0.34
CA VAL A 4 12.55 11.79 -0.94
C VAL A 4 11.06 11.53 -1.07
N ILE A 5 10.66 10.90 -2.17
CA ILE A 5 9.30 10.44 -2.42
C ILE A 5 9.28 8.91 -2.39
N SER A 6 8.31 8.35 -1.69
CA SER A 6 8.06 6.91 -1.64
C SER A 6 6.99 6.53 -2.67
N LEU A 7 7.32 5.59 -3.54
CA LEU A 7 6.40 4.96 -4.48
C LEU A 7 6.13 3.54 -4.01
N ARG A 8 4.87 3.22 -3.71
CA ARG A 8 4.49 1.90 -3.18
C ARG A 8 3.50 1.18 -4.06
N PHE A 9 3.68 -0.13 -4.17
CA PHE A 9 2.82 -1.04 -4.93
C PHE A 9 2.74 -2.38 -4.20
N SER A 10 1.83 -3.27 -4.62
CA SER A 10 1.61 -4.55 -3.97
C SER A 10 1.94 -5.68 -4.93
N ASP A 11 2.66 -6.70 -4.46
CA ASP A 11 2.83 -7.93 -5.24
C ASP A 11 1.57 -8.81 -5.20
N LEU A 12 1.58 -9.93 -5.92
CA LEU A 12 0.44 -10.84 -5.99
C LEU A 12 0.03 -11.44 -4.63
N ASN A 13 0.94 -11.47 -3.65
CA ASN A 13 0.68 -12.00 -2.32
C ASN A 13 0.16 -10.91 -1.36
N GLY A 14 -0.08 -9.68 -1.85
CA GLY A 14 -0.50 -8.56 -1.03
C GLY A 14 0.64 -7.91 -0.25
N VAL A 15 1.90 -8.28 -0.51
CA VAL A 15 3.04 -7.70 0.19
C VAL A 15 3.37 -6.34 -0.41
N LEU A 16 3.44 -5.33 0.46
CA LEU A 16 3.79 -3.97 0.06
C LEU A 16 5.27 -3.87 -0.31
N LYS A 17 5.55 -3.25 -1.46
CA LYS A 17 6.90 -2.94 -1.96
C LYS A 17 7.08 -1.43 -2.05
N GLU A 18 8.33 -0.99 -2.08
CA GLU A 18 8.68 0.43 -2.08
C GLU A 18 9.85 0.71 -3.03
N VAL A 19 9.74 1.81 -3.78
CA VAL A 19 10.83 2.44 -4.53
C VAL A 19 10.93 3.88 -4.04
N LEU A 20 12.12 4.29 -3.63
CA LEU A 20 12.40 5.67 -3.22
C LEU A 20 13.03 6.43 -4.37
N ILE A 21 12.48 7.61 -4.68
CA ILE A 21 13.01 8.51 -5.71
C ILE A 21 13.19 9.92 -5.17
N SER A 22 14.01 10.72 -5.82
CA SER A 22 14.11 12.15 -5.49
C SER A 22 12.85 12.91 -5.94
N GLU A 23 12.54 14.02 -5.28
CA GLU A 23 11.45 14.93 -5.70
C GLU A 23 11.60 15.39 -7.16
N ARG A 24 12.84 15.63 -7.62
CA ARG A 24 13.14 15.99 -9.01
C ARG A 24 12.79 14.85 -9.98
N GLU A 25 13.02 13.60 -9.61
CA GLU A 25 12.58 12.46 -10.41
C GLU A 25 11.06 12.31 -10.38
N PHE A 26 10.43 12.62 -9.25
CA PHE A 26 8.98 12.58 -9.12
C PHE A 26 8.27 13.55 -10.07
N GLU A 27 8.82 14.74 -10.32
CA GLU A 27 8.27 15.69 -11.31
C GLU A 27 8.08 15.02 -12.68
N LYS A 28 9.03 14.20 -13.11
CA LYS A 28 8.96 13.43 -14.37
C LYS A 28 8.04 12.22 -14.22
N ALA A 29 8.19 11.48 -13.12
CA ALA A 29 7.42 10.27 -12.85
C ALA A 29 5.92 10.51 -12.75
N SER A 30 5.51 11.68 -12.25
CA SER A 30 4.10 12.04 -12.07
C SER A 30 3.30 12.06 -13.38
N SER A 31 3.99 12.17 -14.52
CA SER A 31 3.39 12.14 -15.87
C SER A 31 3.79 10.92 -16.69
N GLY A 32 4.98 10.34 -16.45
CA GLY A 32 5.55 9.29 -17.29
C GLY A 32 5.90 7.97 -16.58
N GLY A 33 5.70 7.88 -15.26
CA GLY A 33 6.07 6.72 -14.45
C GLY A 33 7.58 6.57 -14.20
N VAL A 34 7.93 5.54 -13.42
CA VAL A 34 9.32 5.16 -13.08
C VAL A 34 9.55 3.71 -13.47
N TRP A 35 10.60 3.44 -14.24
CA TRP A 35 11.00 2.09 -14.57
C TRP A 35 11.61 1.37 -13.37
N PHE A 36 11.28 0.10 -13.19
CA PHE A 36 11.85 -0.76 -12.18
C PHE A 36 11.98 -2.20 -12.70
N ASP A 37 12.87 -2.97 -12.08
CA ASP A 37 13.09 -4.36 -12.41
C ASP A 37 11.99 -5.26 -11.81
N GLY A 38 11.05 -5.68 -12.65
CA GLY A 38 9.94 -6.55 -12.26
C GLY A 38 10.36 -7.98 -11.89
N SER A 39 11.56 -8.42 -12.28
CA SER A 39 12.02 -9.80 -12.05
C SER A 39 12.25 -10.13 -10.58
N SER A 40 12.43 -9.09 -9.74
CA SER A 40 12.64 -9.21 -8.30
C SER A 40 11.34 -9.26 -7.48
N ILE A 41 10.17 -9.22 -8.12
CA ILE A 41 8.88 -9.22 -7.44
C ILE A 41 8.19 -10.58 -7.57
N GLU A 42 7.79 -11.16 -6.43
CA GLU A 42 7.17 -12.47 -6.39
C GLU A 42 5.79 -12.48 -7.06
N GLY A 43 5.53 -13.49 -7.87
CA GLY A 43 4.27 -13.63 -8.61
C GLY A 43 4.27 -12.98 -10.00
N PHE A 44 5.18 -12.04 -10.27
CA PHE A 44 5.47 -11.61 -11.65
C PHE A 44 6.26 -12.73 -12.35
N ALA A 45 5.83 -13.16 -13.54
CA ALA A 45 6.32 -14.38 -14.18
C ALA A 45 7.85 -14.32 -14.42
N ARG A 46 8.61 -15.14 -13.67
CA ARG A 46 10.08 -15.14 -13.50
C ARG A 46 10.96 -15.27 -14.76
N ARG A 47 10.44 -15.21 -15.99
CA ARG A 47 11.25 -15.47 -17.18
C ARG A 47 11.22 -14.44 -18.31
N PHE A 48 10.31 -13.45 -18.36
CA PHE A 48 10.25 -12.59 -19.56
C PHE A 48 9.85 -11.11 -19.40
N GLU A 49 9.90 -10.49 -18.20
CA GLU A 49 9.35 -9.14 -18.02
C GLU A 49 10.16 -8.25 -17.05
N SER A 50 11.43 -7.99 -17.38
CA SER A 50 12.31 -7.12 -16.56
C SER A 50 11.87 -5.64 -16.57
N ASP A 51 11.21 -5.18 -17.62
CA ASP A 51 10.96 -3.75 -17.81
C ASP A 51 9.52 -3.42 -17.42
N MET A 52 9.33 -3.14 -16.13
CA MET A 52 8.06 -2.69 -15.56
C MET A 52 8.13 -1.22 -15.20
N MET A 53 6.96 -0.58 -15.11
CA MET A 53 6.84 0.84 -14.83
C MET A 53 5.82 1.11 -13.73
N LEU A 54 6.22 1.83 -12.70
CA LEU A 54 5.33 2.34 -11.66
C LEU A 54 4.73 3.68 -12.12
N VAL A 55 3.42 3.76 -12.19
CA VAL A 55 2.71 5.00 -12.46
C VAL A 55 2.06 5.48 -11.15
N PRO A 56 2.54 6.59 -10.55
CA PRO A 56 2.00 7.08 -9.29
C PRO A 56 0.57 7.60 -9.46
N ASP A 57 -0.31 7.20 -8.54
CA ASP A 57 -1.66 7.73 -8.44
C ASP A 57 -1.64 9.10 -7.76
N THR A 58 -1.58 10.17 -8.55
CA THR A 58 -1.44 11.54 -8.01
C THR A 58 -2.73 12.10 -7.42
N SER A 59 -3.86 11.37 -7.50
CA SER A 59 -5.10 11.80 -6.85
C SER A 59 -5.07 11.65 -5.33
N ALA A 60 -4.12 10.88 -4.80
CA ALA A 60 -3.95 10.68 -3.37
C ALA A 60 -2.46 10.64 -2.99
N SER A 61 -2.11 11.27 -1.87
CA SER A 61 -0.77 11.18 -1.29
C SER A 61 -0.86 11.07 0.22
N TYR A 62 0.09 10.36 0.82
CA TYR A 62 0.12 10.06 2.25
C TYR A 62 1.44 10.52 2.86
N LEU A 63 1.44 10.96 4.11
CA LEU A 63 2.68 11.28 4.83
C LEU A 63 3.01 10.14 5.80
N ILE A 64 3.91 9.24 5.39
CA ILE A 64 4.26 8.05 6.18
C ILE A 64 5.68 8.23 6.71
N ASN A 65 5.82 8.29 8.04
CA ASN A 65 7.09 8.54 8.73
C ASN A 65 7.85 9.79 8.21
N GLY A 66 7.10 10.84 7.85
CA GLY A 66 7.66 12.09 7.32
C GLY A 66 8.04 12.03 5.83
N VAL A 67 7.76 10.94 5.14
CA VAL A 67 8.02 10.77 3.70
C VAL A 67 6.70 10.83 2.93
N LYS A 68 6.63 11.72 1.94
CA LYS A 68 5.48 11.80 1.05
C LYS A 68 5.44 10.54 0.18
N THR A 69 4.32 9.85 0.23
CA THR A 69 4.13 8.50 -0.32
C THR A 69 2.97 8.49 -1.29
N TYR A 70 3.17 7.86 -2.45
CA TYR A 70 2.15 7.63 -3.47
C TYR A 70 2.01 6.12 -3.72
N PHE A 71 0.77 5.66 -3.80
CA PHE A 71 0.51 4.31 -4.31
C PHE A 71 0.53 4.33 -5.84
N CYS A 72 1.07 3.27 -6.42
CA CYS A 72 1.31 3.18 -7.85
C CYS A 72 0.43 2.09 -8.48
N TYR A 73 0.19 2.23 -9.77
CA TYR A 73 -0.27 1.16 -10.65
C TYR A 73 0.93 0.60 -11.39
N ASP A 74 0.98 -0.72 -11.57
CA ASP A 74 2.05 -1.35 -12.33
C ASP A 74 1.69 -1.39 -13.82
N TYR A 75 2.66 -1.05 -14.68
CA TYR A 75 2.52 -1.07 -16.12
C TYR A 75 3.58 -1.97 -16.75
N ARG A 76 3.19 -2.63 -17.84
CA ARG A 76 4.06 -3.45 -18.69
C ARG A 76 3.86 -3.06 -20.14
N SER A 77 4.96 -2.77 -20.84
CA SER A 77 4.93 -2.39 -22.26
C SER A 77 3.93 -1.25 -22.57
N GLY A 78 3.85 -0.27 -21.67
CA GLY A 78 2.97 0.90 -21.81
C GLY A 78 1.49 0.65 -21.52
N ARG A 79 1.11 -0.52 -20.99
CA ARG A 79 -0.27 -0.85 -20.62
C ARG A 79 -0.35 -1.23 -19.13
N PRO A 80 -1.50 -1.05 -18.46
CA PRO A 80 -1.68 -1.56 -17.09
C PRO A 80 -1.40 -3.06 -17.03
N PHE A 81 -0.58 -3.46 -16.06
CA PHE A 81 -0.22 -4.85 -15.85
C PHE A 81 -1.43 -5.63 -15.35
N GLU A 82 -1.70 -6.79 -15.96
CA GLU A 82 -2.92 -7.57 -15.68
C GLU A 82 -2.90 -8.24 -14.30
N GLY A 83 -1.71 -8.44 -13.71
CA GLY A 83 -1.57 -8.97 -12.36
C GLY A 83 -1.52 -7.90 -11.26
N ASP A 84 -1.60 -6.60 -11.58
CA ASP A 84 -1.66 -5.57 -10.55
C ASP A 84 -3.02 -5.63 -9.85
N LEU A 85 -3.01 -6.01 -8.57
CA LEU A 85 -4.20 -6.13 -7.73
C LEU A 85 -4.99 -4.82 -7.65
N ARG A 86 -4.30 -3.67 -7.68
CA ARG A 86 -4.95 -2.35 -7.65
C ARG A 86 -5.66 -2.05 -8.97
N THR A 87 -5.02 -2.36 -10.10
CA THR A 87 -5.65 -2.27 -11.44
C THR A 87 -6.86 -3.18 -11.55
N ILE A 88 -6.78 -4.42 -11.05
CA ILE A 88 -7.91 -5.36 -11.05
C ILE A 88 -9.08 -4.79 -10.24
N LEU A 89 -8.84 -4.32 -9.02
CA LEU A 89 -9.87 -3.74 -8.16
C LEU A 89 -10.53 -2.52 -8.82
N LYS A 90 -9.74 -1.63 -9.42
CA LYS A 90 -10.25 -0.46 -10.14
C LYS A 90 -11.20 -0.84 -11.27
N LYS A 91 -10.81 -1.80 -12.12
CA LYS A 91 -11.65 -2.29 -13.22
C LYS A 91 -12.98 -2.87 -12.71
N LEU A 92 -12.94 -3.65 -11.63
CA LEU A 92 -14.14 -4.22 -11.02
C LEU A 92 -15.09 -3.13 -10.50
N MET A 93 -14.56 -2.12 -9.83
CA MET A 93 -15.35 -0.99 -9.33
C MET A 93 -16.00 -0.20 -10.46
N GLU A 94 -15.27 0.05 -11.55
CA GLU A 94 -15.79 0.72 -12.75
C GLU A 94 -16.89 -0.12 -13.43
N GLU A 95 -16.71 -1.43 -13.54
CA GLU A 95 -17.71 -2.34 -14.11
C GLU A 95 -19.00 -2.36 -13.29
N VAL A 96 -18.89 -2.53 -11.96
CA VAL A 96 -20.05 -2.55 -11.07
C VAL A 96 -20.78 -1.21 -11.12
N GLY A 97 -20.06 -0.09 -10.98
CA GLY A 97 -20.63 1.24 -11.03
C GLY A 97 -21.34 1.54 -12.35
N GLY A 98 -20.70 1.21 -13.49
CA GLY A 98 -21.24 1.47 -14.82
C GLY A 98 -22.46 0.62 -15.18
N ARG A 99 -22.55 -0.62 -14.69
CA ARG A 99 -23.65 -1.54 -15.03
C ARG A 99 -24.87 -1.41 -14.12
N SER A 100 -24.66 -1.02 -12.86
CA SER A 100 -25.70 -1.12 -11.83
C SER A 100 -26.06 0.20 -11.16
N GLY A 101 -25.23 1.24 -11.33
CA GLY A 101 -25.37 2.49 -10.59
C GLY A 101 -25.03 2.39 -9.10
N PHE A 102 -24.46 1.26 -8.65
CA PHE A 102 -24.04 1.06 -7.26
C PHE A 102 -22.60 1.52 -7.01
N THR A 103 -22.36 2.04 -5.81
CA THR A 103 -21.01 2.33 -5.31
C THR A 103 -20.58 1.21 -4.37
N LEU A 104 -19.41 0.63 -4.63
CA LEU A 104 -18.81 -0.36 -3.73
C LEU A 104 -18.11 0.36 -2.57
N ILE A 105 -18.49 0.03 -1.34
CA ILE A 105 -17.87 0.51 -0.10
C ILE A 105 -17.34 -0.69 0.66
N ALA A 106 -16.05 -0.65 1.01
CA ALA A 106 -15.41 -1.67 1.84
C ALA A 106 -14.91 -1.05 3.15
N ALA A 107 -15.22 -1.70 4.26
CA ALA A 107 -14.74 -1.33 5.60
C ALA A 107 -14.12 -2.57 6.24
N GLY A 108 -12.80 -2.62 6.29
CA GLY A 108 -12.05 -3.74 6.86
C GLY A 108 -11.72 -3.50 8.33
N GLU A 109 -11.95 -4.51 9.17
CA GLU A 109 -11.50 -4.53 10.56
C GLU A 109 -10.25 -5.42 10.64
N LEU A 110 -9.08 -4.80 10.75
CA LEU A 110 -7.80 -5.51 10.83
C LEU A 110 -7.45 -5.81 12.28
N GLU A 111 -7.74 -7.03 12.73
CA GLU A 111 -7.29 -7.54 14.02
C GLU A 111 -5.81 -7.96 13.96
N PHE A 112 -5.07 -7.74 15.05
CA PHE A 112 -3.65 -8.07 15.13
C PHE A 112 -3.23 -8.41 16.56
N TYR A 113 -2.09 -9.08 16.70
CA TYR A 113 -1.45 -9.37 17.97
C TYR A 113 -0.27 -8.44 18.22
N VAL A 114 -0.08 -8.02 19.48
CA VAL A 114 1.15 -7.37 19.94
C VAL A 114 1.94 -8.37 20.77
N LEU A 115 3.14 -8.72 20.29
CA LEU A 115 3.97 -9.77 20.87
C LEU A 115 5.29 -9.20 21.42
N ARG A 116 5.80 -9.83 22.48
CA ARG A 116 7.19 -9.73 22.91
C ARG A 116 7.90 -11.04 22.55
N GLY A 117 8.66 -11.02 21.45
CA GLY A 117 9.14 -12.25 20.86
C GLY A 117 7.97 -13.04 20.26
N ARG A 118 7.66 -14.21 20.83
CA ARG A 118 6.52 -15.03 20.40
C ARG A 118 5.34 -15.00 21.38
N GLU A 119 5.50 -14.35 22.51
CA GLU A 119 4.50 -14.33 23.58
C GLU A 119 3.65 -13.05 23.51
N PRO A 120 2.32 -13.12 23.70
CA PRO A 120 1.48 -11.95 23.88
C PRO A 120 2.00 -11.03 24.98
N ILE A 121 1.90 -9.71 24.78
CA ILE A 121 2.35 -8.74 25.79
C ILE A 121 1.47 -8.69 27.03
N ASP A 122 0.23 -9.17 26.91
CA ASP A 122 -0.73 -9.37 28.00
C ASP A 122 -1.69 -10.53 27.72
N GLY A 123 -2.56 -10.81 28.69
CA GLY A 123 -3.66 -11.78 28.57
C GLY A 123 -5.03 -11.11 28.68
N GLY A 124 -5.13 -9.83 28.31
CA GLY A 124 -6.41 -9.13 28.26
C GLY A 124 -7.30 -9.68 27.16
N SER A 125 -8.61 -9.60 27.36
CA SER A 125 -9.61 -10.04 26.38
C SER A 125 -10.47 -8.86 25.91
N TYR A 126 -11.54 -9.18 25.19
CA TYR A 126 -12.48 -8.24 24.62
C TYR A 126 -12.99 -7.23 25.67
N PHE A 127 -12.79 -5.94 25.39
CA PHE A 127 -13.16 -4.81 26.26
C PHE A 127 -12.52 -4.76 27.66
N ASP A 128 -11.46 -5.53 27.94
CA ASP A 128 -10.71 -5.38 29.18
C ASP A 128 -9.99 -4.03 29.24
N VAL A 129 -9.85 -3.49 30.46
CA VAL A 129 -9.14 -2.25 30.76
C VAL A 129 -7.86 -2.53 31.56
N SER A 130 -7.00 -1.51 31.69
CA SER A 130 -5.82 -1.58 32.57
C SER A 130 -6.25 -1.95 34.01
N PRO A 131 -5.52 -2.84 34.71
CA PRO A 131 -4.18 -3.36 34.39
C PRO A 131 -4.15 -4.67 33.59
N ARG A 132 -5.30 -5.22 33.16
CA ARG A 132 -5.34 -6.45 32.35
C ARG A 132 -4.89 -6.19 30.93
N ASP A 133 -5.33 -5.09 30.35
CA ASP A 133 -4.86 -4.57 29.07
C ASP A 133 -3.58 -3.74 29.26
N LYS A 134 -2.43 -4.34 28.92
CA LYS A 134 -1.13 -3.66 28.93
C LYS A 134 -0.81 -3.04 27.56
N ALA A 135 -1.51 -3.45 26.52
CA ALA A 135 -1.41 -2.91 25.17
C ALA A 135 -2.06 -1.53 25.00
N ASN A 136 -2.84 -1.05 25.97
CA ASN A 136 -3.61 0.21 25.89
C ASN A 136 -2.81 1.40 25.31
N ILE A 137 -1.61 1.65 25.82
CA ILE A 137 -0.76 2.76 25.35
C ILE A 137 -0.39 2.59 23.87
N ILE A 138 -0.13 1.36 23.43
CA ILE A 138 0.18 1.05 22.02
C ILE A 138 -1.08 1.26 21.15
N LYS A 139 -2.25 0.82 21.62
CA LYS A 139 -3.52 1.03 20.91
C LYS A 139 -3.82 2.52 20.71
N ILE A 140 -3.63 3.33 21.74
CA ILE A 140 -3.79 4.80 21.68
C ILE A 140 -2.78 5.39 20.69
N ALA A 141 -1.52 4.97 20.73
CA ALA A 141 -0.50 5.48 19.81
C ALA A 141 -0.84 5.16 18.34
N ILE A 142 -1.33 3.95 18.05
CA ILE A 142 -1.79 3.56 16.71
C ILE A 142 -2.98 4.42 16.29
N ALA A 143 -4.00 4.57 17.13
CA ALA A 143 -5.19 5.36 16.83
C ALA A 143 -4.86 6.83 16.54
N ASN A 144 -3.99 7.44 17.36
CA ASN A 144 -3.51 8.80 17.12
C ASN A 144 -2.77 8.89 15.79
N LYS A 145 -1.87 7.93 15.50
CA LYS A 145 -1.07 7.97 14.29
C LYS A 145 -1.90 7.82 13.00
N LEU A 146 -2.99 7.06 13.05
CA LEU A 146 -3.91 6.88 11.92
C LEU A 146 -4.91 8.03 11.75
N SER A 147 -5.01 8.92 12.75
CA SER A 147 -5.90 10.09 12.72
C SER A 147 -5.20 11.38 12.29
N GLU A 148 -3.88 11.33 12.08
CA GLU A 148 -3.06 12.40 11.47
C GLU A 148 -3.24 12.44 9.95
#